data_AF-A0A2N3CZL4-F1
#
_entry.id   AF-A0A2N3CZL4-F1
#
_cell.length_a   1.000
_cell.length_b   1.000
_cell.length_c   1.000
_cell.angle_alpha   90.00
_cell.angle_beta   90.00
_cell.angle_gamma   90.00
#
_symmetry.space_group_name_H-M   'P 1'
#
loop_
_entity.id
_entity.type
_entity.pdbx_description
1 polymer ?
#
loop_
_entity_poly.entity_id
_entity_poly.type
_entity_poly.pdbx_seq_one_letter_code
_entity_poly.pdbx_strand_id
1 'polypeptide(L)'
;IERGDGLKIGFTQIAGLVARRIVPFVKPGDMVAKGQRVGLIRFGSRVDIYLPAGTDPKVMIGQTTIAGETVLAEIGQRGLIEGIAQ
;
A
#
# COMPACT_ATOMS: atom_id res chain seq x y z
N ILE A 1 9.06 3.43 -0.78
CA ILE A 1 8.94 4.81 -1.30
C ILE A 1 9.20 5.76 -0.15
N GLU A 2 10.00 6.80 -0.38
CA GLU A 2 10.28 7.85 0.60
C GLU A 2 9.67 9.17 0.10
N ARG A 3 8.97 9.88 0.98
CA ARG A 3 8.41 11.21 0.70
C ARG A 3 9.47 12.28 0.98
N GLY A 4 9.26 13.50 0.46
CA GLY A 4 10.17 14.62 0.66
C GLY A 4 10.36 15.06 2.13
N ASP A 5 9.45 14.65 3.02
CA ASP A 5 9.53 14.87 4.47
C ASP A 5 10.23 13.72 5.22
N GLY A 6 10.87 12.78 4.50
CA GLY A 6 11.60 11.65 5.07
C GLY A 6 10.73 10.46 5.50
N LEU A 7 9.40 10.56 5.36
CA LEU A 7 8.51 9.47 5.70
C LEU A 7 8.62 8.32 4.69
N LYS A 8 8.79 7.09 5.20
CA LYS A 8 8.94 5.88 4.40
C LYS A 8 7.68 5.03 4.43
N ILE A 9 7.19 4.67 3.24
CA ILE A 9 6.12 3.70 3.02
C ILE A 9 6.69 2.49 2.29
N GLY A 10 6.50 1.31 2.89
CA GLY A 10 6.94 0.03 2.34
C GLY A 10 5.76 -0.74 1.74
N PHE A 11 6.04 -1.53 0.71
CA PHE A 11 5.12 -2.54 0.23
C PHE A 11 5.90 -3.68 -0.43
N THR A 12 5.32 -4.88 -0.41
CA THR A 12 5.85 -6.07 -1.08
C THR A 12 4.83 -6.55 -2.10
N GLN A 13 5.23 -6.61 -3.36
CA GLN A 13 4.47 -7.35 -4.37
C GLN A 13 4.84 -8.83 -4.24
N ILE A 14 3.83 -9.69 -4.09
CA ILE A 14 4.02 -11.13 -3.93
C ILE A 14 3.34 -11.77 -5.13
N ALA A 15 4.03 -12.57 -5.93
CA ALA A 15 3.46 -13.29 -7.08
C ALA A 15 3.29 -14.78 -6.77
N GLY A 16 2.21 -15.38 -7.30
CA GLY A 16 1.95 -16.82 -7.17
C GLY A 16 2.89 -17.69 -8.01
N LEU A 17 2.99 -18.97 -7.63
CA LEU A 17 3.94 -19.96 -8.16
C LEU A 17 3.88 -20.16 -9.69
N VAL A 18 2.70 -19.99 -10.30
CA VAL A 18 2.46 -20.27 -11.72
C VAL A 18 2.83 -19.09 -12.63
N ALA A 19 2.75 -17.87 -12.11
CA ALA A 19 2.93 -16.66 -12.89
C ALA A 19 4.38 -16.19 -12.85
N ARG A 20 5.09 -16.27 -13.97
CA ARG A 20 6.48 -15.79 -14.08
C ARG A 20 6.55 -14.25 -13.98
N ARG A 21 6.68 -13.85 -12.70
CA ARG A 21 7.35 -12.68 -12.10
C ARG A 21 6.76 -11.29 -12.29
N ILE A 22 6.84 -10.58 -11.17
CA ILE A 22 6.64 -9.14 -11.00
C ILE A 22 7.52 -8.40 -12.01
N VAL A 23 6.91 -7.52 -12.80
CA VAL A 23 7.62 -6.65 -13.73
C VAL A 23 7.84 -5.31 -13.04
N PRO A 24 9.08 -4.93 -12.70
CA PRO A 24 9.34 -3.62 -12.15
C PRO A 24 9.19 -2.55 -13.25
N PHE A 25 8.58 -1.43 -12.92
CA PHE A 25 8.51 -0.24 -13.78
C PHE A 25 9.37 0.92 -13.25
N VAL A 26 9.95 0.76 -12.07
CA VAL A 26 10.81 1.73 -11.40
C VAL A 26 12.05 1.03 -10.87
N LYS A 27 13.13 1.79 -10.66
CA LYS A 27 14.38 1.34 -10.03
C LYS A 27 14.73 2.22 -8.82
N PRO A 28 15.62 1.76 -7.93
CA PRO A 28 16.11 2.59 -6.83
C PRO A 28 16.66 3.93 -7.33
N GLY A 29 16.29 5.01 -6.66
CA GLY A 29 16.67 6.38 -7.02
C GLY A 29 15.67 7.10 -7.95
N ASP A 30 14.71 6.39 -8.55
CA ASP A 30 13.69 7.04 -9.36
C ASP A 30 12.74 7.89 -8.49
N MET A 31 12.40 9.08 -8.99
CA MET A 31 11.27 9.85 -8.47
C MET A 31 9.98 9.25 -8.97
N VAL A 32 9.00 9.09 -8.08
CA VAL A 32 7.68 8.52 -8.40
C VAL A 32 6.58 9.55 -8.17
N ALA A 33 5.74 9.75 -9.17
CA ALA A 33 4.56 10.61 -9.06
C ALA A 33 3.40 9.87 -8.36
N LYS A 34 2.46 10.63 -7.81
CA LYS A 34 1.20 10.06 -7.28
C LYS A 34 0.47 9.31 -8.40
N GLY A 35 -0.03 8.11 -8.10
CA GLY A 35 -0.72 7.25 -9.07
C GLY A 35 0.18 6.55 -10.08
N GLN A 36 1.49 6.80 -10.07
CA GLN A 36 2.43 6.11 -10.96
C GLN A 36 2.48 4.61 -10.63
N ARG A 37 2.43 3.78 -11.67
CA ARG A 37 2.57 2.33 -11.53
C ARG A 37 4.02 1.98 -11.24
N VAL A 38 4.25 1.29 -10.12
CA VAL A 38 5.58 0.84 -9.66
C VAL A 38 6.00 -0.50 -10.26
N GLY A 39 5.02 -1.33 -10.60
CA GLY A 39 5.26 -2.64 -11.19
C GLY A 39 3.95 -3.37 -11.46
N LEU A 40 4.04 -4.50 -12.14
CA LEU A 40 2.91 -5.34 -12.54
C LEU A 40 3.08 -6.76 -12.02
N ILE A 41 2.07 -7.26 -11.29
CA ILE A 41 1.96 -8.68 -10.96
C ILE A 41 1.11 -9.36 -12.05
N ARG A 42 1.73 -10.24 -12.84
CA ARG A 42 1.00 -11.00 -13.87
C ARG A 42 0.02 -11.99 -13.23
N PHE A 43 -1.17 -12.11 -13.81
CA PHE A 43 -2.24 -13.04 -13.41
C PHE A 43 -2.81 -12.85 -12.00
N GLY A 44 -2.58 -11.68 -11.40
CA GLY A 44 -3.11 -11.36 -10.07
C GLY A 44 -2.38 -12.10 -8.95
N SER A 45 -2.32 -11.47 -7.78
CA SER A 45 -1.75 -12.06 -6.57
C SER A 45 -2.02 -11.12 -5.38
N ARG A 46 -1.04 -10.85 -4.52
CA ARG A 46 -1.15 -10.03 -3.31
C ARG A 46 -0.13 -8.90 -3.29
N VAL A 47 -0.52 -7.79 -2.69
CA VAL A 47 0.39 -6.72 -2.27
C VAL A 47 0.24 -6.54 -0.77
N ASP A 48 1.34 -6.65 -0.04
CA ASP A 48 1.40 -6.31 1.38
C ASP A 48 1.86 -4.86 1.51
N ILE A 49 1.17 -4.05 2.32
CA ILE A 49 1.50 -2.63 2.52
C ILE A 49 1.83 -2.42 3.99
N TYR A 50 3.00 -1.85 4.25
CA TYR A 50 3.49 -1.62 5.60
C TYR A 50 3.23 -0.16 5.98
N LEU A 51 2.33 0.02 6.93
CA LEU A 51 1.98 1.34 7.45
C LEU A 51 2.96 1.76 8.55
N PRO A 52 3.39 3.03 8.59
CA PRO A 52 4.16 3.57 9.71
C PRO A 52 3.39 3.45 11.02
N ALA A 53 4.12 3.35 12.14
CA ALA A 53 3.52 3.33 13.46
C ALA A 53 2.58 4.53 13.68
N GLY A 54 1.44 4.28 14.33
CA GLY A 54 0.43 5.32 14.59
C GLY A 54 -0.46 5.67 13.39
N THR A 55 -0.44 4.87 12.33
CA THR A 55 -1.35 5.00 11.18
C THR A 55 -2.45 3.94 11.28
N ASP A 56 -3.71 4.35 11.31
CA ASP A 56 -4.83 3.41 11.25
C ASP A 56 -5.26 3.11 9.80
N PRO A 57 -5.59 1.84 9.48
CA PRO A 57 -6.17 1.50 8.20
C PRO A 57 -7.57 2.11 8.05
N LYS A 58 -7.89 2.57 6.84
CA LYS A 58 -9.21 3.14 6.46
C LYS A 58 -10.03 2.15 5.61
N VAL A 59 -9.66 0.87 5.64
CA VAL A 59 -10.32 -0.21 4.91
C VAL A 59 -10.66 -1.38 5.82
N MET A 60 -11.71 -2.11 5.47
CA MET A 60 -12.16 -3.30 6.20
C MET A 60 -11.70 -4.59 5.53
N ILE A 61 -11.65 -5.67 6.31
CA ILE A 61 -11.40 -7.02 5.77
C ILE A 61 -12.52 -7.38 4.79
N GLY A 62 -12.14 -7.85 3.60
CA GLY A 62 -13.07 -8.21 2.53
C GLY A 62 -13.54 -7.03 1.67
N GLN A 63 -13.15 -5.80 1.99
CA GLN A 63 -13.45 -4.63 1.15
C GLN A 63 -12.69 -4.71 -0.17
N THR A 64 -13.40 -4.54 -1.28
CA THR A 64 -12.78 -4.38 -2.61
C THR A 64 -12.05 -3.04 -2.69
N THR A 65 -10.79 -3.06 -3.11
CA THR A 65 -9.95 -1.88 -3.29
C THR A 65 -9.59 -1.66 -4.75
N ILE A 66 -9.55 -0.41 -5.20
CA ILE A 66 -9.13 0.00 -6.54
C ILE A 66 -7.79 0.74 -6.43
N ALA A 67 -6.78 0.27 -7.17
CA ALA A 67 -5.45 0.85 -7.16
C ALA A 67 -5.47 2.30 -7.66
N GLY A 68 -4.88 3.22 -6.90
CA GLY A 68 -4.85 4.65 -7.21
C GLY A 68 -6.09 5.43 -6.75
N GLU A 69 -7.13 4.75 -6.24
CA GLU A 69 -8.39 5.38 -5.84
C GLU A 69 -8.74 5.12 -4.38
N THR A 70 -8.71 3.86 -3.93
CA THR A 70 -9.09 3.53 -2.55
C THR A 70 -8.03 3.99 -1.55
N VAL A 71 -8.44 4.83 -0.60
CA VAL A 71 -7.61 5.26 0.52
C VAL A 71 -7.45 4.09 1.50
N LEU A 72 -6.22 3.58 1.63
CA LEU A 72 -5.94 2.43 2.51
C LEU A 72 -5.69 2.84 3.95
N ALA A 73 -5.15 4.03 4.18
CA ALA A 73 -4.80 4.55 5.49
C ALA A 73 -4.56 6.06 5.42
N GLU A 74 -4.64 6.74 6.56
CA GLU A 74 -4.25 8.14 6.71
C GLU A 74 -3.14 8.27 7.76
N ILE A 75 -2.01 8.84 7.36
CA ILE A 75 -0.79 8.90 8.17
C ILE A 75 -0.97 9.91 9.29
N GLY A 76 -0.61 9.51 10.52
CA GLY A 76 -0.71 10.38 11.70
C GLY A 76 -2.12 10.54 12.24
N GLN A 77 -3.13 9.90 11.61
CA GLN A 77 -4.42 9.71 12.22
C GLN A 77 -4.47 8.33 12.88
N ARG A 78 -4.39 8.33 14.21
CA ARG A 78 -4.87 7.23 15.01
C ARG A 78 -6.25 7.62 15.54
N GLY A 79 -7.29 7.03 15.00
CA GLY A 79 -8.63 7.18 15.55
C GLY A 79 -8.62 6.58 16.94
N LEU A 80 -8.88 7.39 17.97
CA LEU A 80 -9.39 6.84 19.21
C LEU A 80 -10.67 6.10 18.84
N ILE A 81 -10.65 4.77 18.89
CA ILE A 81 -11.88 4.00 18.97
C ILE A 81 -12.39 4.28 20.37
N GLU A 82 -13.11 5.40 20.55
CA GLU A 82 -13.96 5.59 21.70
C GLU A 82 -14.97 4.46 21.62
N GLY A 83 -14.74 3.44 22.46
CA GLY A 83 -15.54 2.23 22.47
C GLY A 83 -17.01 2.60 22.54
N ILE A 84 -17.81 1.95 21.70
CA ILE A 84 -19.23 1.85 21.96
C ILE A 84 -19.32 1.07 23.28
N ALA A 85 -19.55 1.79 24.38
CA ALA A 85 -19.90 1.19 25.65
C ALA A 85 -21.11 0.29 25.38
N GLN A 86 -20.92 -1.02 25.55
CA GLN A 86 -22.00 -1.99 25.60
C GLN A 86 -22.46 -2.17 27.03
#